data_AF-A0A162JF29-F1
#
_entry.id   AF-A0A162JF29-F1
#
_cell.length_a   1.000
_cell.length_b   1.000
_cell.length_c   1.000
_cell.angle_alpha   90.00
_cell.angle_beta   90.00
_cell.angle_gamma   90.00
#
_symmetry.space_group_name_H-M   'P 1'
#
loop_
_entity.id
_entity.type
_entity.pdbx_description
1 polymer ?
#
loop_
_entity_poly.entity_id
_entity_poly.type
_entity_poly.pdbx_seq_one_letter_code
_entity_poly.pdbx_strand_id
1 'polypeptide(L)'
;MASLLPLSPENLVPMSLHTPFSFARTVRDFVALKCSENSSDKYGHRFFVFHPDTAWMGAFQRMYDVEGPLPLEFAGVSHNLFVLARWMLCERVTLVQSLGDAGRKIRFHVLVPTTETLVIPQPFCFMDALAPLIIEGPISKGYPLVWFRMTSLSTTGLRDVGAIPSPCTDLAEGKAFTAVCLLWIASSPLLLAACRMVCFVHLPFYVALALSLLFHGLALNATLWIKRQVREYYMQEDAPIMLG
;
A
#
# COMPACT_ATOMS: atom_id res chain seq x y z
N MET A 1 -33.08 29.07 -44.18
CA MET A 1 -32.49 29.86 -43.07
C MET A 1 -32.71 29.06 -41.80
N ALA A 2 -31.75 28.22 -41.43
CA ALA A 2 -31.82 27.41 -40.21
C ALA A 2 -31.05 28.14 -39.11
N SER A 3 -31.76 28.40 -38.01
CA SER A 3 -31.28 29.15 -36.84
C SER A 3 -30.19 28.37 -36.12
N LEU A 4 -29.01 28.97 -35.95
CA LEU A 4 -27.93 28.50 -35.09
C LEU A 4 -28.29 28.88 -33.64
N LEU A 5 -28.63 27.88 -32.81
CA LEU A 5 -28.66 28.06 -31.37
C LEU A 5 -27.21 28.14 -30.84
N PRO A 6 -26.89 29.09 -29.95
CA PRO A 6 -25.55 29.17 -29.36
C PRO A 6 -25.38 28.05 -28.32
N LEU A 7 -24.35 27.22 -28.50
CA LEU A 7 -23.94 26.24 -27.50
C LEU A 7 -23.39 26.96 -26.27
N SER A 8 -24.05 26.75 -25.12
CA SER A 8 -23.65 27.26 -23.81
C SER A 8 -22.28 26.68 -23.39
N PRO A 9 -21.36 27.48 -22.83
CA PRO A 9 -19.97 27.07 -22.53
C PRO A 9 -19.82 26.14 -21.30
N GLU A 10 -20.91 25.69 -20.68
CA GLU A 10 -20.87 24.96 -19.40
C GLU A 10 -20.74 23.43 -19.51
N ASN A 11 -20.64 22.87 -20.72
CA ASN A 11 -20.50 21.42 -20.92
C ASN A 11 -19.09 20.94 -21.33
N LEU A 12 -18.05 21.75 -21.11
CA LEU A 12 -16.66 21.27 -21.22
C LEU A 12 -16.29 20.47 -19.97
N VAL A 13 -16.88 19.27 -19.83
CA VAL A 13 -16.29 18.21 -19.01
C VAL A 13 -14.92 17.91 -19.62
N PRO A 14 -13.79 17.93 -18.88
CA PRO A 14 -12.51 17.50 -19.41
C PRO A 14 -12.50 15.97 -19.55
N MET A 15 -13.18 15.48 -20.58
CA MET A 15 -13.36 14.07 -20.91
C MET A 15 -12.10 13.48 -21.58
N SER A 16 -10.90 13.93 -21.23
CA SER A 16 -9.65 13.46 -21.85
C SER A 16 -8.59 12.94 -20.89
N LEU A 17 -8.78 13.01 -19.56
CA LEU A 17 -7.75 12.52 -18.63
C LEU A 17 -7.74 11.00 -18.43
N HIS A 18 -8.83 10.29 -18.69
CA HIS A 18 -8.96 8.86 -18.32
C HIS A 18 -8.74 7.85 -19.44
N THR A 19 -8.24 8.26 -20.61
CA THR A 19 -7.97 7.30 -21.67
C THR A 19 -6.67 6.54 -21.40
N PRO A 20 -6.56 5.25 -21.79
CA PRO A 20 -5.28 4.53 -21.72
C PRO A 20 -4.13 5.25 -22.43
N PHE A 21 -4.45 6.03 -23.48
CA PHE A 21 -3.48 6.81 -24.23
C PHE A 21 -2.99 8.05 -23.47
N SER A 22 -3.88 8.83 -22.87
CA SER A 22 -3.51 10.01 -22.07
C SER A 22 -2.65 9.61 -20.87
N PHE A 23 -2.99 8.51 -20.21
CA PHE A 23 -2.19 8.03 -19.09
C PHE A 23 -0.83 7.48 -19.55
N ALA A 24 -0.77 6.71 -20.64
CA ALA A 24 0.50 6.27 -21.21
C ALA A 24 1.46 7.44 -21.54
N ARG A 25 0.92 8.56 -22.05
CA ARG A 25 1.70 9.78 -22.27
C ARG A 25 2.22 10.34 -20.96
N THR A 26 1.36 10.42 -19.94
CA THR A 26 1.76 10.86 -18.58
C THR A 26 2.91 10.01 -18.03
N VAL A 27 2.85 8.68 -18.20
CA VAL A 27 3.94 7.78 -17.79
C VAL A 27 5.23 8.10 -18.53
N ARG A 28 5.17 8.24 -19.86
CA ARG A 28 6.34 8.53 -20.71
C ARG A 28 6.98 9.88 -20.36
N ASP A 29 6.17 10.92 -20.22
CA ASP A 29 6.63 12.27 -19.87
C ASP A 29 7.26 12.29 -18.48
N PHE A 30 6.67 11.57 -17.52
CA PHE A 30 7.22 11.46 -16.18
C PHE A 30 8.59 10.76 -16.17
N VAL A 31 8.75 9.67 -16.93
CA VAL A 31 10.06 9.01 -17.08
C VAL A 31 11.08 9.96 -17.71
N ALA A 32 10.73 10.60 -18.82
CA ALA A 32 11.63 11.52 -19.52
C ALA A 32 12.07 12.68 -18.63
N LEU A 33 11.13 13.28 -17.89
CA LEU A 33 11.41 14.31 -16.90
C LEU A 33 12.42 13.82 -15.86
N LYS A 34 12.16 12.68 -15.21
CA LYS A 34 13.02 12.15 -14.16
C LYS A 34 14.41 11.75 -14.65
N CYS A 35 14.52 11.19 -15.85
CA CYS A 35 15.82 10.96 -16.47
C CYS A 35 16.56 12.28 -16.72
N SER A 36 15.88 13.30 -17.26
CA SER A 36 16.50 14.60 -17.55
C SER A 36 16.98 15.35 -16.30
N GLU A 37 16.20 15.33 -15.21
CA GLU A 37 16.55 15.93 -13.92
C GLU A 37 17.86 15.35 -13.35
N ASN A 38 18.13 14.07 -13.63
CA ASN A 38 19.30 13.36 -13.11
C ASN A 38 20.42 13.18 -14.17
N SER A 39 20.28 13.76 -15.37
CA SER A 39 21.22 13.56 -16.48
C SER A 39 22.62 14.12 -16.22
N SER A 40 22.75 15.10 -15.34
CA SER A 40 24.03 15.75 -14.98
C SER A 40 24.68 15.15 -13.74
N ASP A 41 24.08 14.14 -13.13
CA ASP A 41 24.58 13.58 -11.90
C ASP A 41 25.86 12.76 -12.12
N LYS A 42 26.77 12.86 -11.16
CA LYS A 42 28.05 12.13 -11.18
C LYS A 42 27.84 10.62 -11.02
N TYR A 43 26.77 10.20 -10.35
CA TYR A 43 26.44 8.79 -10.21
C TYR A 43 25.50 8.35 -11.33
N GLY A 44 25.65 7.11 -11.80
CA GLY A 44 24.69 6.54 -12.76
C GLY A 44 23.31 6.35 -12.13
N HIS A 45 22.28 6.37 -12.97
CA HIS A 45 20.88 6.19 -12.57
C HIS A 45 20.22 5.08 -13.39
N ARG A 46 19.29 4.37 -12.77
CA ARG A 46 18.44 3.36 -13.42
C ARG A 46 16.99 3.57 -13.00
N PHE A 47 16.11 3.76 -13.98
CA PHE A 47 14.70 4.09 -13.75
C PHE A 47 13.79 2.92 -14.08
N PHE A 48 12.91 2.61 -13.14
CA PHE A 48 11.90 1.56 -13.21
C PHE A 48 10.54 2.19 -12.98
N VAL A 49 9.50 1.74 -13.67
CA VAL A 49 8.13 2.21 -13.45
C VAL A 49 7.30 1.13 -12.78
N PHE A 50 6.60 1.51 -11.74
CA PHE A 50 5.55 0.72 -11.12
C PHE A 50 4.20 1.40 -11.30
N HIS A 51 3.20 0.65 -11.78
CA HIS A 51 1.80 1.07 -11.71
C HIS A 51 0.89 -0.17 -11.68
N PRO A 52 -0.07 -0.29 -10.74
CA PRO A 52 -0.89 -1.50 -10.60
C PRO A 52 -1.79 -1.76 -11.83
N ASP A 53 -2.27 -0.71 -12.49
CA ASP A 53 -3.08 -0.86 -13.70
C ASP A 53 -2.22 -1.17 -14.92
N THR A 54 -2.78 -1.98 -15.82
CA THR A 54 -2.12 -2.42 -17.07
C THR A 54 -2.75 -1.84 -18.33
N ALA A 55 -3.92 -1.20 -18.23
CA ALA A 55 -4.71 -0.75 -19.38
C ALA A 55 -3.92 0.17 -20.34
N TRP A 56 -3.02 0.99 -19.79
CA TRP A 56 -2.19 1.94 -20.52
C TRP A 56 -0.97 1.32 -21.22
N MET A 57 -0.54 0.11 -20.82
CA MET A 57 0.72 -0.48 -21.29
C MET A 57 0.73 -0.68 -22.81
N GLY A 58 -0.40 -1.07 -23.40
CA GLY A 58 -0.50 -1.21 -24.86
C GLY A 58 -0.35 0.11 -25.62
N ALA A 59 -0.86 1.22 -25.05
CA ALA A 59 -0.67 2.54 -25.63
C ALA A 59 0.78 3.04 -25.45
N PHE A 60 1.38 2.77 -24.29
CA PHE A 60 2.78 3.10 -24.02
C PHE A 60 3.74 2.39 -24.96
N GLN A 61 3.50 1.10 -25.25
CA GLN A 61 4.30 0.37 -26.23
C GLN A 61 4.18 0.98 -27.63
N ARG A 62 2.98 1.34 -28.09
CA ARG A 62 2.82 2.00 -29.40
C ARG A 62 3.52 3.36 -29.46
N MET A 63 3.62 4.09 -28.36
CA MET A 63 4.38 5.35 -28.31
C MET A 63 5.88 5.12 -28.52
N TYR A 64 6.43 3.98 -28.09
CA TYR A 64 7.81 3.62 -28.39
C TYR A 64 8.05 3.54 -29.90
N ASP A 65 7.12 2.93 -30.64
CA ASP A 65 7.24 2.75 -32.09
C ASP A 65 7.12 4.08 -32.86
N VAL A 66 6.32 5.02 -32.35
CA VAL A 66 6.03 6.31 -33.02
C VAL A 66 7.02 7.41 -32.61
N GLU A 67 7.30 7.53 -31.31
CA GLU A 67 8.09 8.64 -30.73
C GLU A 67 9.53 8.21 -30.41
N GLY A 68 9.86 6.93 -30.55
CA GLY A 68 11.20 6.39 -30.30
C GLY A 68 11.47 6.00 -28.84
N PRO A 69 12.68 5.50 -28.56
CA PRO A 69 13.05 5.00 -27.26
C PRO A 69 13.10 6.10 -26.19
N LEU A 70 12.79 5.70 -24.96
CA LEU A 70 13.10 6.51 -23.77
C LEU A 70 14.63 6.52 -23.51
N PRO A 71 15.12 7.44 -22.66
CA PRO A 71 16.54 7.48 -22.28
C PRO A 71 17.07 6.11 -21.84
N LEU A 72 18.35 5.83 -22.11
CA LEU A 72 18.97 4.51 -21.87
C LEU A 72 18.95 4.09 -20.40
N GLU A 73 18.84 5.05 -19.49
CA GLU A 73 18.71 4.85 -18.04
C GLU A 73 17.37 4.19 -17.68
N PHE A 74 16.36 4.30 -18.53
CA PHE A 74 15.07 3.63 -18.36
C PHE A 74 15.21 2.11 -18.58
N ALA A 75 14.87 1.34 -17.56
CA ALA A 75 14.95 -0.12 -17.58
C ALA A 75 13.64 -0.76 -18.03
N GLY A 76 12.50 -0.25 -17.57
CA GLY A 76 11.19 -0.73 -17.98
C GLY A 76 10.08 -0.56 -16.94
N VAL A 77 8.97 -1.26 -17.17
CA VAL A 77 7.71 -1.12 -16.43
C VAL A 77 7.28 -2.46 -15.84
N SER A 78 6.59 -2.44 -14.69
CA SER A 78 5.90 -3.61 -14.13
C SER A 78 4.65 -3.18 -13.36
N HIS A 79 3.62 -4.02 -13.40
CA HIS A 79 2.42 -3.86 -12.56
C HIS A 79 2.50 -4.59 -11.23
N ASN A 80 3.60 -5.32 -11.00
CA ASN A 80 3.80 -6.12 -9.81
C ASN A 80 5.14 -5.73 -9.15
N LEU A 81 5.07 -5.24 -7.90
CA LEU A 81 6.24 -4.80 -7.14
C LEU A 81 7.24 -5.93 -6.86
N PHE A 82 6.78 -7.17 -6.64
CA PHE A 82 7.67 -8.31 -6.43
C PHE A 82 8.45 -8.66 -7.69
N VAL A 83 7.77 -8.65 -8.85
CA VAL A 83 8.41 -8.87 -10.15
C VAL A 83 9.41 -7.75 -10.44
N LEU A 84 9.03 -6.50 -10.15
CA LEU A 84 9.91 -5.35 -10.34
C LEU A 84 11.14 -5.42 -9.44
N ALA A 85 10.97 -5.71 -8.15
CA ALA A 85 12.07 -5.83 -7.19
C ALA A 85 13.02 -6.97 -7.57
N ARG A 86 12.50 -8.10 -8.06
CA ARG A 86 13.34 -9.20 -8.57
C ARG A 86 14.13 -8.78 -9.80
N TRP A 87 13.51 -8.07 -10.74
CA TRP A 87 14.22 -7.55 -11.92
C TRP A 87 15.30 -6.56 -11.52
N MET A 88 14.98 -5.60 -10.65
CA MET A 88 15.96 -4.66 -10.10
C MET A 88 17.13 -5.40 -9.46
N LEU A 89 16.89 -6.47 -8.70
CA LEU A 89 17.98 -7.25 -8.11
C LEU A 89 18.90 -7.86 -9.18
N CYS A 90 18.32 -8.43 -10.25
CA CYS A 90 19.10 -8.94 -11.38
C CYS A 90 19.93 -7.82 -12.03
N GLU A 91 19.34 -6.66 -12.28
CA GLU A 91 20.05 -5.49 -12.84
C GLU A 91 21.19 -5.05 -11.90
N ARG A 92 20.97 -5.02 -10.59
CA ARG A 92 22.00 -4.66 -9.61
C ARG A 92 23.18 -5.63 -9.67
N VAL A 93 22.90 -6.94 -9.72
CA VAL A 93 23.95 -7.96 -9.82
C VAL A 93 24.75 -7.77 -11.10
N THR A 94 24.08 -7.56 -12.24
CA THR A 94 24.73 -7.33 -13.54
C THR A 94 25.61 -6.07 -13.52
N LEU A 95 25.10 -4.96 -12.96
CA LEU A 95 25.86 -3.71 -12.84
C LEU A 95 27.08 -3.85 -11.93
N VAL A 96 26.96 -4.54 -10.80
CA VAL A 96 28.10 -4.80 -9.91
C VAL A 96 29.11 -5.74 -10.55
N GLN A 97 28.68 -6.76 -11.29
CA GLN A 97 29.59 -7.66 -12.01
C GLN A 97 30.36 -6.96 -13.12
N SER A 98 29.71 -6.04 -13.85
CA SER A 98 30.30 -5.33 -14.99
C SER A 98 31.13 -4.11 -14.59
N LEU A 99 30.73 -3.39 -13.54
CA LEU A 99 31.31 -2.08 -13.17
C LEU A 99 31.91 -2.06 -11.75
N GLY A 100 31.87 -3.17 -11.01
CA GLY A 100 32.38 -3.27 -9.64
C GLY A 100 31.71 -2.27 -8.69
N ASP A 101 32.53 -1.53 -7.93
CA ASP A 101 32.06 -0.53 -6.97
C ASP A 101 31.29 0.63 -7.61
N ALA A 102 31.57 0.96 -8.88
CA ALA A 102 30.80 1.96 -9.60
C ALA A 102 29.36 1.48 -9.84
N GLY A 103 29.19 0.19 -10.16
CA GLY A 103 27.86 -0.44 -10.32
C GLY A 103 27.05 -0.47 -9.02
N ARG A 104 27.72 -0.63 -7.87
CA ARG A 104 27.07 -0.56 -6.55
C ARG A 104 26.56 0.84 -6.23
N LYS A 105 27.20 1.89 -6.75
CA LYS A 105 26.83 3.29 -6.51
C LYS A 105 25.70 3.80 -7.42
N ILE A 106 25.32 3.05 -8.46
CA ILE A 106 24.21 3.42 -9.34
C ILE A 106 22.92 3.52 -8.54
N ARG A 107 22.19 4.63 -8.65
CA ARG A 107 20.91 4.82 -7.96
C ARG A 107 19.77 4.21 -8.74
N PHE A 108 18.98 3.43 -8.03
CA PHE A 108 17.73 2.89 -8.58
C PHE A 108 16.58 3.79 -8.19
N HIS A 109 15.71 4.04 -9.16
CA HIS A 109 14.52 4.86 -9.01
C HIS A 109 13.31 4.03 -9.39
N VAL A 110 12.33 3.92 -8.48
CA VAL A 110 11.01 3.39 -8.77
C VAL A 110 10.06 4.56 -8.93
N LEU A 111 9.69 4.85 -10.16
CA LEU A 111 8.73 5.89 -10.53
C LEU A 111 7.32 5.32 -10.45
N VAL A 112 6.44 6.01 -9.73
CA VAL A 112 5.03 5.65 -9.59
C VAL A 112 4.17 6.75 -10.21
N PRO A 113 4.06 6.79 -11.55
CA PRO A 113 3.28 7.81 -12.24
C PRO A 113 1.80 7.66 -11.90
N THR A 114 1.10 8.76 -11.68
CA THR A 114 -0.36 8.78 -11.48
C THR A 114 -0.90 10.18 -11.75
N THR A 115 -2.13 10.28 -12.25
CA THR A 115 -2.86 11.55 -12.36
C THR A 115 -3.78 11.78 -11.16
N GLU A 116 -4.02 10.75 -10.37
CA GLU A 116 -4.95 10.73 -9.23
C GLU A 116 -4.27 10.18 -7.98
N THR A 117 -4.98 10.21 -6.85
CA THR A 117 -4.43 9.66 -5.61
C THR A 117 -4.36 8.14 -5.71
N LEU A 118 -3.15 7.58 -5.65
CA LEU A 118 -2.88 6.16 -5.65
C LEU A 118 -2.42 5.72 -4.25
N VAL A 119 -3.21 4.86 -3.63
CA VAL A 119 -2.90 4.27 -2.32
C VAL A 119 -2.49 2.81 -2.52
N ILE A 120 -1.30 2.46 -2.05
CA ILE A 120 -0.76 1.09 -2.07
C ILE A 120 -0.78 0.58 -0.63
N PRO A 121 -1.88 -0.06 -0.21
CA PRO A 121 -2.08 -0.44 1.19
C PRO A 121 -1.27 -1.68 1.58
N GLN A 122 -0.83 -2.48 0.62
CA GLN A 122 -0.04 -3.68 0.87
C GLN A 122 1.30 -3.26 1.51
N PRO A 123 1.62 -3.75 2.72
CA PRO A 123 2.92 -3.52 3.32
C PRO A 123 4.01 -4.08 2.40
N PHE A 124 4.95 -3.25 1.98
CA PHE A 124 6.06 -3.68 1.12
C PHE A 124 7.40 -3.18 1.68
N CYS A 125 8.42 -4.03 1.55
CA CYS A 125 9.79 -3.70 1.91
C CYS A 125 10.70 -4.07 0.75
N PHE A 126 11.46 -3.11 0.25
CA PHE A 126 12.56 -3.41 -0.65
C PHE A 126 13.73 -4.00 0.13
N MET A 127 14.47 -4.91 -0.51
CA MET A 127 15.67 -5.50 0.08
C MET A 127 16.83 -4.50 0.05
N ASP A 128 17.65 -4.49 1.10
CA ASP A 128 18.83 -3.60 1.20
C ASP A 128 19.82 -3.79 0.04
N ALA A 129 19.84 -4.98 -0.57
CA ALA A 129 20.63 -5.26 -1.76
C ALA A 129 20.30 -4.34 -2.96
N LEU A 130 19.14 -3.68 -2.96
CA LEU A 130 18.73 -2.75 -4.00
C LEU A 130 19.28 -1.33 -3.78
N ALA A 131 19.79 -1.03 -2.58
CA ALA A 131 20.33 0.28 -2.25
C ALA A 131 21.52 0.67 -3.14
N PRO A 132 21.69 1.96 -3.46
CA PRO A 132 20.79 3.07 -3.10
C PRO A 132 19.51 3.07 -3.96
N LEU A 133 18.35 3.14 -3.29
CA LEU A 133 17.01 3.05 -3.89
C LEU A 133 16.14 4.25 -3.48
N ILE A 134 15.45 4.84 -4.45
CA ILE A 134 14.53 5.95 -4.27
C ILE A 134 13.18 5.59 -4.92
N ILE A 135 12.07 5.85 -4.23
CA ILE A 135 10.72 5.77 -4.79
C ILE A 135 10.23 7.20 -5.02
N GLU A 136 9.76 7.48 -6.24
CA GLU A 136 9.32 8.81 -6.65
C GLU A 136 7.87 8.80 -7.15
N GLY A 137 7.07 9.73 -6.65
CA GLY A 137 5.69 9.98 -7.09
C GLY A 137 5.52 11.39 -7.65
N PRO A 138 4.41 11.66 -8.35
CA PRO A 138 4.04 13.02 -8.73
C PRO A 138 3.39 13.80 -7.57
N ILE A 139 3.54 15.13 -7.63
CA ILE A 139 2.85 16.08 -6.75
C ILE A 139 1.72 16.76 -7.54
N SER A 140 0.57 16.94 -6.91
CA SER A 140 -0.51 17.80 -7.41
C SER A 140 -0.92 18.80 -6.33
N LYS A 141 -0.94 20.08 -6.68
CA LYS A 141 -1.33 21.19 -5.77
C LYS A 141 -0.54 21.18 -4.45
N GLY A 142 0.73 20.77 -4.48
CA GLY A 142 1.59 20.68 -3.30
C GLY A 142 1.42 19.41 -2.45
N TYR A 143 0.58 18.46 -2.86
CA TYR A 143 0.36 17.19 -2.15
C TYR A 143 0.87 16.00 -2.95
N PRO A 144 1.50 15.00 -2.30
CA PRO A 144 1.89 13.76 -2.96
C PRO A 144 0.65 12.98 -3.40
N LEU A 145 0.69 12.45 -4.62
CA LEU A 145 -0.39 11.62 -5.14
C LEU A 145 -0.23 10.13 -4.80
N VAL A 146 0.96 9.70 -4.42
CA VAL A 146 1.25 8.28 -4.17
C VAL A 146 1.47 8.06 -2.68
N TRP A 147 0.82 7.03 -2.13
CA TRP A 147 0.89 6.69 -0.72
C TRP A 147 1.25 5.22 -0.54
N PHE A 148 2.35 4.94 0.16
CA PHE A 148 2.82 3.58 0.43
C PHE A 148 2.71 3.21 1.90
N ARG A 149 2.35 1.96 2.18
CA ARG A 149 2.59 1.34 3.48
C ARG A 149 3.98 0.69 3.48
N MET A 150 4.98 1.39 4.01
CA MET A 150 6.35 0.87 4.13
C MET A 150 6.58 0.28 5.53
N THR A 151 7.16 -0.91 5.60
CA THR A 151 7.50 -1.57 6.89
C THR A 151 8.92 -1.25 7.39
N SER A 152 9.81 -0.78 6.52
CA SER A 152 11.16 -0.32 6.86
C SER A 152 11.59 0.79 5.91
N LEU A 153 12.09 1.90 6.46
CA LEU A 153 12.55 3.08 5.71
C LEU A 153 14.07 3.26 5.71
N SER A 154 14.83 2.38 6.37
CA SER A 154 16.23 2.68 6.71
C SER A 154 17.17 2.83 5.51
N THR A 155 16.86 2.20 4.36
CA THR A 155 17.71 2.21 3.15
C THR A 155 17.01 2.71 1.89
N THR A 156 15.70 2.95 1.95
CA THR A 156 14.88 3.38 0.80
C THR A 156 14.44 4.82 0.98
N GLY A 157 14.87 5.70 0.08
CA GLY A 157 14.43 7.09 0.05
C GLY A 157 13.03 7.22 -0.53
N LEU A 158 12.18 8.03 0.09
CA LEU A 158 10.89 8.45 -0.48
C LEU A 158 11.02 9.90 -0.94
N ARG A 159 10.65 10.17 -2.20
CA ARG A 159 10.55 11.52 -2.75
C ARG A 159 9.16 11.70 -3.30
N ASP A 160 8.44 12.70 -2.80
CA ASP A 160 7.09 13.03 -3.28
C ASP A 160 6.08 11.87 -3.14
N VAL A 161 6.33 11.00 -2.14
CA VAL A 161 5.52 9.85 -1.79
C VAL A 161 5.12 9.96 -0.32
N GLY A 162 3.83 9.87 -0.04
CA GLY A 162 3.29 9.84 1.31
C GLY A 162 3.47 8.47 1.97
N ALA A 163 3.62 8.47 3.29
CA ALA A 163 3.66 7.25 4.09
C ALA A 163 2.28 6.99 4.70
N ILE A 164 1.72 5.80 4.47
CA ILE A 164 0.52 5.33 5.15
C ILE A 164 0.93 4.93 6.57
N PRO A 165 0.38 5.57 7.61
CA PRO A 165 0.69 5.17 8.98
C PRO A 165 0.27 3.73 9.20
N SER A 166 1.13 2.92 9.83
CA SER A 166 0.72 1.60 10.31
C SER A 166 -0.47 1.79 11.25
N PRO A 167 -1.56 1.00 11.14
CA PRO A 167 -2.59 1.00 12.15
C PRO A 167 -1.90 0.75 13.49
N CYS A 168 -2.03 1.69 14.43
CA CYS A 168 -1.41 1.57 15.74
C CYS A 168 -2.02 0.35 16.43
N THR A 169 -1.33 -0.79 16.32
CA THR A 169 -1.74 -2.06 16.91
C THR A 169 -1.91 -1.89 18.42
N ASP A 170 -1.06 -1.10 19.05
CA ASP A 170 -1.08 -0.87 20.50
C ASP A 170 -2.34 -0.14 20.96
N LEU A 171 -2.85 0.81 20.15
CA LEU A 171 -4.07 1.55 20.49
C LEU A 171 -5.34 0.70 20.28
N ALA A 172 -5.36 -0.12 19.22
CA ALA A 172 -6.47 -1.03 18.95
C ALA A 172 -6.51 -2.19 19.97
N GLU A 173 -5.36 -2.78 20.29
CA GLU A 173 -5.21 -3.81 21.31
C GLU A 173 -5.53 -3.26 22.71
N GLY A 174 -5.09 -2.05 23.04
CA GLY A 174 -5.40 -1.38 24.30
C GLY A 174 -6.90 -1.13 24.49
N LYS A 175 -7.61 -0.69 23.44
CA LYS A 175 -9.06 -0.51 23.47
C LYS A 175 -9.82 -1.83 23.60
N ALA A 176 -9.38 -2.86 22.88
CA ALA A 176 -9.98 -4.20 22.96
C ALA A 176 -9.76 -4.84 24.34
N PHE A 177 -8.56 -4.74 24.89
CA PHE A 177 -8.24 -5.19 26.26
C PHE A 177 -9.12 -4.50 27.30
N THR A 178 -9.24 -3.17 27.21
CA THR A 178 -10.08 -2.38 28.12
C THR A 178 -11.55 -2.80 28.04
N ALA A 179 -12.09 -2.99 26.83
CA ALA A 179 -13.46 -3.43 26.62
C ALA A 179 -13.72 -4.83 27.21
N VAL A 180 -12.78 -5.77 27.04
CA VAL A 180 -12.87 -7.13 27.62
C VAL A 180 -12.83 -7.07 29.15
N CYS A 181 -11.92 -6.29 29.73
CA CYS A 181 -11.86 -6.11 31.19
C CYS A 181 -13.15 -5.51 31.76
N LEU A 182 -13.72 -4.50 31.10
CA LEU A 182 -14.99 -3.88 31.53
C LEU A 182 -16.16 -4.88 31.44
N LEU A 183 -16.23 -5.66 30.36
CA LEU A 183 -17.23 -6.72 30.21
C LEU A 183 -17.10 -7.79 31.30
N TRP A 184 -15.87 -8.16 31.67
CA TRP A 184 -15.60 -9.11 32.76
C TRP A 184 -16.02 -8.59 34.13
N ILE A 185 -15.70 -7.32 34.45
CA ILE A 185 -16.07 -6.67 35.71
C ILE A 185 -17.60 -6.59 35.83
N ALA A 186 -18.32 -6.34 34.72
CA ALA A 186 -19.78 -6.24 34.73
C ALA A 186 -20.49 -7.60 34.76
N SER A 187 -19.98 -8.62 34.05
CA SER A 187 -20.63 -9.92 33.93
C SER A 187 -20.46 -10.83 35.14
N SER A 188 -19.32 -10.74 35.86
CA SER A 188 -19.03 -11.62 37.01
C SER A 188 -20.01 -11.44 38.19
N PRO A 189 -20.38 -10.21 38.62
CA PRO A 189 -21.37 -10.01 39.67
C PRO A 189 -22.78 -10.46 39.27
N LEU A 190 -23.15 -10.24 38.01
CA LEU A 190 -24.44 -10.67 37.44
C LEU A 190 -24.54 -12.20 37.42
N LEU A 191 -23.47 -12.89 37.03
CA LEU A 191 -23.42 -14.35 37.02
C LEU A 191 -23.51 -14.91 38.45
N LEU A 192 -22.78 -14.34 39.41
CA LEU A 192 -22.86 -14.73 40.83
C LEU A 192 -24.26 -14.49 41.41
N ALA A 193 -24.90 -13.37 41.08
CA ALA A 193 -26.26 -13.07 41.51
C ALA A 193 -27.27 -14.04 40.91
N ALA A 194 -27.16 -14.36 39.61
CA ALA A 194 -27.99 -15.37 38.94
C ALA A 194 -27.81 -16.76 39.53
N CYS A 195 -26.56 -17.18 39.80
CA CYS A 195 -26.27 -18.45 40.47
C CYS A 195 -26.89 -18.52 41.87
N ARG A 196 -26.88 -17.42 42.65
CA ARG A 196 -27.55 -17.36 43.96
C ARG A 196 -29.08 -17.46 43.87
N MET A 197 -29.68 -17.00 42.78
CA MET A 197 -31.13 -17.06 42.57
C MET A 197 -31.60 -18.43 42.07
N VAL A 198 -30.80 -19.10 41.25
CA VAL A 198 -31.14 -20.39 40.64
C VAL A 198 -30.71 -21.57 41.51
N CYS A 199 -29.59 -21.46 42.24
CA CYS A 199 -29.07 -22.53 43.07
C CYS A 199 -29.53 -22.36 44.51
N PHE A 200 -30.44 -23.23 44.96
CA PHE A 200 -30.76 -23.42 46.37
C PHE A 200 -29.47 -23.59 47.20
N VAL A 201 -29.57 -23.18 48.47
CA VAL A 201 -28.58 -22.99 49.57
C VAL A 201 -27.42 -24.03 49.72
N HIS A 202 -27.34 -25.08 48.90
CA HIS A 202 -26.36 -26.17 49.03
C HIS A 202 -25.49 -26.47 47.80
N LEU A 203 -25.40 -25.60 46.78
CA LEU A 203 -24.38 -25.82 45.75
C LEU A 203 -22.97 -25.66 46.38
N PRO A 204 -22.14 -26.72 46.44
CA PRO A 204 -20.85 -26.62 47.11
C PRO A 204 -19.98 -25.61 46.36
N PHE A 205 -19.27 -24.77 47.11
CA PHE A 205 -18.38 -23.72 46.62
C PHE A 205 -17.53 -24.15 45.40
N TYR A 206 -17.07 -25.41 45.40
CA TYR A 206 -16.29 -26.01 44.33
C TYR A 206 -17.01 -26.11 42.97
N VAL A 207 -18.33 -26.31 42.94
CA VAL A 207 -19.10 -26.37 41.69
C VAL A 207 -19.28 -24.97 41.10
N ALA A 208 -19.55 -23.97 41.95
CA ALA A 208 -19.59 -22.57 41.51
C ALA A 208 -18.21 -22.09 40.99
N LEU A 209 -17.13 -22.49 41.67
CA LEU A 209 -15.76 -22.23 41.25
C LEU A 209 -15.44 -22.92 39.91
N ALA A 210 -15.82 -24.18 39.74
CA ALA A 210 -15.59 -24.94 38.51
C ALA A 210 -16.36 -24.36 37.31
N LEU A 211 -17.63 -23.98 37.50
CA LEU A 211 -18.43 -23.33 36.46
C LEU A 211 -17.86 -21.95 36.09
N SER A 212 -17.39 -21.20 37.08
CA SER A 212 -16.70 -19.93 36.85
C SER A 212 -15.43 -20.15 36.02
N LEU A 213 -14.55 -21.09 36.40
CA LEU A 213 -13.34 -21.40 35.64
C LEU A 213 -13.63 -21.86 34.22
N LEU A 214 -14.66 -22.70 34.01
CA LEU A 214 -15.09 -23.14 32.69
C LEU A 214 -15.54 -21.96 31.83
N PHE A 215 -16.34 -21.05 32.40
CA PHE A 215 -16.78 -19.85 31.72
C PHE A 215 -15.61 -18.92 31.36
N HIS A 216 -14.64 -18.75 32.27
CA HIS A 216 -13.42 -17.98 32.00
C HIS A 216 -12.58 -18.61 30.88
N GLY A 217 -12.44 -19.94 30.89
CA GLY A 217 -11.74 -20.67 29.83
C GLY A 217 -12.39 -20.48 28.46
N LEU A 218 -13.73 -20.57 28.40
CA LEU A 218 -14.49 -20.34 27.16
C LEU A 218 -14.40 -18.89 26.69
N ALA A 219 -14.50 -17.91 27.60
CA ALA A 219 -14.39 -16.49 27.26
C ALA A 219 -12.99 -16.12 26.77
N LEU A 220 -11.93 -16.66 27.38
CA LEU A 220 -10.56 -16.49 26.90
C LEU A 220 -10.39 -17.11 25.51
N ASN A 221 -10.93 -18.31 25.29
CA ASN A 221 -10.84 -18.97 23.99
C ASN A 221 -11.62 -18.20 22.90
N ALA A 222 -12.80 -17.68 23.23
CA ALA A 222 -13.60 -16.84 22.34
C ALA A 222 -12.90 -15.52 22.01
N THR A 223 -12.28 -14.85 22.98
CA THR A 223 -11.52 -13.61 22.73
C THR A 223 -10.27 -13.84 21.90
N LEU A 224 -9.54 -14.94 22.13
CA LEU A 224 -8.41 -15.35 21.28
C LEU A 224 -8.86 -15.72 19.87
N TRP A 225 -10.00 -16.40 19.73
CA TRP A 225 -10.60 -16.72 18.44
C TRP A 225 -11.04 -15.46 17.68
N ILE A 226 -11.68 -14.50 18.34
CA ILE A 226 -12.02 -13.19 17.77
C ILE A 226 -10.75 -12.43 17.39
N LYS A 227 -9.72 -12.40 18.25
CA LYS A 227 -8.43 -11.76 17.92
C LYS A 227 -7.79 -12.39 16.69
N ARG A 228 -7.86 -13.71 16.56
CA ARG A 228 -7.39 -14.45 15.38
C ARG A 228 -8.21 -14.10 14.14
N GLN A 229 -9.54 -14.10 14.23
CA GLN A 229 -10.43 -13.72 13.13
C GLN A 229 -10.25 -12.26 12.71
N VAL A 230 -10.05 -11.34 13.66
CA VAL A 230 -9.78 -9.93 13.41
C VAL A 230 -8.41 -9.76 12.74
N ARG A 231 -7.39 -10.48 13.20
CA ARG A 231 -6.09 -10.53 12.53
C ARG A 231 -6.24 -11.09 11.12
N GLU A 232 -6.98 -12.17 10.93
CA GLU A 232 -7.26 -12.77 9.62
C GLU A 232 -8.05 -11.78 8.72
N TYR A 233 -9.03 -11.04 9.25
CA TYR A 233 -9.80 -10.00 8.55
C TYR A 233 -8.95 -8.80 8.13
N TYR A 234 -8.09 -8.29 9.01
CA TYR A 234 -7.14 -7.22 8.68
C TYR A 234 -5.96 -7.69 7.81
N MET A 235 -5.73 -9.00 7.73
CA MET A 235 -4.76 -9.62 6.83
C MET A 235 -5.42 -10.26 5.60
N GLN A 236 -6.73 -10.10 5.42
CA GLN A 236 -7.44 -10.67 4.29
C GLN A 236 -7.11 -9.85 3.06
N GLU A 237 -6.47 -10.50 2.09
CA GLU A 237 -6.05 -9.97 0.78
C GLU A 237 -7.22 -9.63 -0.16
N ASP A 238 -8.37 -9.23 0.37
CA ASP A 238 -9.49 -8.82 -0.46
C ASP A 238 -9.36 -7.32 -0.76
N ALA A 239 -8.86 -7.04 -1.96
CA ALA A 239 -8.96 -5.74 -2.60
C ALA A 239 -10.39 -5.20 -2.40
N PRO A 240 -10.57 -3.93 -2.01
CA PRO A 240 -11.91 -3.39 -1.95
C PRO A 240 -12.46 -3.33 -3.37
N ILE A 241 -13.33 -4.29 -3.69
CA ILE A 241 -14.46 -4.08 -4.56
C ILE A 241 -15.28 -2.97 -3.89
N MET A 242 -14.90 -1.73 -4.16
CA MET A 242 -15.74 -0.57 -3.95
C MET A 242 -15.67 0.25 -5.24
N LEU A 243 -16.46 -0.25 -6.19
CA LEU A 243 -17.00 0.49 -7.32
C LEU A 243 -17.84 1.65 -6.80
N GLY A 244 -17.62 2.82 -7.40
CA GLY A 244 -18.40 4.04 -7.26
C GLY A 244 -17.72 5.16 -8.02
#